data_AF-A0A9D3UB23-F1
#
_entry.id   AF-A0A9D3UB23-F1
#
_cell.length_a   1.000
_cell.length_b   1.000
_cell.length_c   1.000
_cell.angle_alpha   90.00
_cell.angle_beta   90.00
_cell.angle_gamma   90.00
#
_symmetry.space_group_name_H-M   'P 1'
#
loop_
_entity.id
_entity.type
_entity.pdbx_description
1 polymer ?
#
loop_
_entity_poly.entity_id
_entity_poly.type
_entity_poly.pdbx_seq_one_letter_code
_entity_poly.pdbx_strand_id
1 'polypeptide(L)'
;MMRYKEEKDAKKEAFRKYLESSGAVDALTKVLVALYEQNEKPSSALEFIQQKLGGPTIYEYEKLQAEISDLQTKYNELLCKHEDACKELEELKNMHSSVSPSTKETNDGEPLKDEYVEKNS
;
A
#
# COMPACT_ATOMS: atom_id res chain seq x y z
N MET A 1 -3.02 27.83 -44.99
CA MET A 1 -1.74 27.30 -44.45
C MET A 1 -1.15 28.15 -43.34
N MET A 2 -1.17 29.49 -43.39
CA MET A 2 -0.58 30.32 -42.31
C MET A 2 -1.24 30.12 -40.92
N ARG A 3 -2.58 30.15 -40.82
CA ARG A 3 -3.27 29.95 -39.52
C ARG A 3 -2.93 28.62 -38.83
N TYR A 4 -2.75 27.55 -39.59
CA TYR A 4 -2.39 26.24 -39.05
C TYR A 4 -0.97 26.22 -38.46
N LYS A 5 -0.05 27.01 -39.02
CA LYS A 5 1.31 27.17 -38.49
C LYS A 5 1.28 28.00 -37.21
N GLU A 6 0.54 29.09 -37.19
CA GLU A 6 0.35 29.95 -36.01
C GLU A 6 -0.27 29.18 -34.83
N GLU A 7 -1.30 28.38 -35.07
CA GLU A 7 -1.90 27.51 -34.04
C GLU A 7 -0.92 26.47 -33.50
N LYS A 8 -0.07 25.88 -34.37
CA LYS A 8 0.95 24.92 -33.95
C LYS A 8 2.03 25.58 -33.09
N ASP A 9 2.45 26.78 -33.48
CA ASP A 9 3.48 27.52 -32.76
C ASP A 9 2.95 28.04 -31.41
N ALA A 10 1.69 28.46 -31.34
CA ALA A 10 1.02 28.81 -30.09
C ALA A 10 0.92 27.62 -29.11
N LYS A 11 0.60 26.41 -29.60
CA LYS A 11 0.58 25.20 -28.77
C LYS A 11 1.97 24.86 -28.21
N LYS A 12 3.02 24.96 -29.03
CA LYS A 12 4.40 24.75 -28.58
C LYS A 12 4.80 25.75 -27.52
N GLU A 13 4.44 27.01 -27.71
CA GLU A 13 4.75 28.07 -26.75
C GLU A 13 4.02 27.87 -25.42
N ALA A 14 2.75 27.50 -25.45
CA ALA A 14 1.99 27.17 -24.26
C ALA A 14 2.62 26.00 -23.48
N PHE A 15 3.09 24.96 -24.19
CA PHE A 15 3.76 23.82 -23.55
C PHE A 15 5.10 24.22 -22.92
N ARG A 16 5.91 25.05 -23.59
CA ARG A 16 7.15 25.58 -23.01
C ARG A 16 6.87 26.36 -21.72
N LYS A 17 5.93 27.30 -21.77
CA LYS A 17 5.53 28.09 -20.59
C LYS A 17 5.03 27.21 -19.45
N TYR A 18 4.30 26.14 -19.75
CA TYR A 18 3.87 25.18 -18.74
C TYR A 18 5.04 24.47 -18.05
N LEU A 19 6.02 23.99 -18.83
CA LEU A 19 7.21 23.34 -18.26
C LEU A 19 8.07 24.32 -17.44
N GLU A 20 8.16 25.57 -17.87
CA GLU A 20 8.85 26.63 -17.13
C GLU A 20 8.11 26.99 -15.84
N SER A 21 6.80 27.23 -15.90
CA SER A 21 6.00 27.66 -14.74
C SER A 21 5.78 26.57 -13.70
N SER A 22 5.74 25.30 -14.13
CA SER A 22 5.70 24.14 -13.22
C SER A 22 7.05 23.84 -12.57
N GLY A 23 8.13 24.50 -13.00
CA GLY A 23 9.50 24.22 -12.52
C GLY A 23 10.11 22.94 -13.07
N ALA A 24 9.44 22.24 -14.00
CA ALA A 24 9.96 21.00 -14.59
C ALA A 24 11.30 21.23 -15.31
N VAL A 25 11.44 22.34 -16.04
CA VAL A 25 12.71 22.71 -16.71
C VAL A 25 13.83 22.93 -15.69
N ASP A 26 13.54 23.66 -14.61
CA ASP A 26 14.52 23.95 -13.56
C ASP A 26 14.97 22.67 -12.84
N ALA A 27 14.03 21.81 -12.47
CA ALA A 27 14.32 20.52 -11.85
C ALA A 27 15.21 19.65 -12.76
N LEU A 28 14.84 19.46 -14.03
CA LEU A 28 15.63 18.68 -14.98
C LEU A 28 17.02 19.29 -15.18
N THR A 29 17.10 20.62 -15.28
CA THR A 29 18.39 21.33 -15.43
C THR A 29 19.28 21.08 -14.23
N LYS A 30 18.77 21.22 -13.01
CA LYS A 30 19.53 20.96 -11.77
C LYS A 30 20.06 19.53 -11.70
N VAL A 31 19.26 18.54 -12.10
CA VAL A 31 19.71 17.15 -12.13
C VAL A 31 20.82 16.93 -13.17
N LEU A 32 20.69 17.50 -14.36
CA LEU A 32 21.73 17.42 -15.40
C LEU A 32 23.02 18.13 -15.00
N VAL A 33 22.92 19.29 -14.34
CA VAL A 33 24.07 20.00 -13.75
C VAL A 33 24.73 19.13 -12.69
N ALA A 34 23.96 18.57 -11.76
CA ALA A 34 24.50 17.68 -10.72
C ALA A 34 25.20 16.44 -11.31
N LEU A 35 24.71 15.89 -12.42
CA LEU A 35 25.34 14.80 -13.17
C LEU A 35 26.63 15.25 -13.86
N TYR A 36 26.64 16.46 -14.42
CA TYR A 36 27.82 17.05 -15.04
C TYR A 36 28.93 17.32 -14.02
N GLU A 37 28.58 17.80 -12.83
CA GLU A 37 29.50 18.11 -11.73
C GLU A 37 30.07 16.87 -11.03
N GLN A 38 29.52 15.66 -11.26
CA GLN A 38 30.11 14.44 -10.70
C GLN A 38 31.55 14.24 -11.20
N ASN A 39 32.49 14.19 -10.25
CA ASN A 39 33.92 13.92 -10.47
C ASN A 39 34.14 12.56 -11.14
N GLU A 40 33.44 11.53 -10.65
CA GLU A 40 33.36 10.21 -11.29
C GLU A 40 31.96 10.03 -11.88
N LYS A 41 31.88 9.71 -13.16
CA LYS A 41 30.57 9.51 -13.81
C LYS A 41 29.92 8.23 -13.27
N PRO A 42 28.64 8.29 -12.87
CA PRO A 42 27.95 7.09 -12.41
C PRO A 42 27.91 6.06 -13.54
N SER A 43 27.95 4.79 -13.16
CA SER A 43 27.85 3.65 -14.09
C SER A 43 26.57 3.71 -14.95
N SER A 44 25.49 4.27 -14.38
CA SER A 44 24.23 4.52 -15.07
C SER A 44 23.78 5.97 -14.85
N ALA A 45 23.84 6.79 -15.90
CA ALA A 45 23.29 8.15 -15.88
C ALA A 45 21.76 8.16 -15.66
N LEU A 46 21.07 7.14 -16.18
CA LEU A 46 19.62 7.04 -16.07
C LEU A 46 19.18 6.78 -14.62
N GLU A 47 19.84 5.86 -13.91
CA GLU A 47 19.55 5.59 -12.50
C GLU A 47 19.83 6.83 -11.63
N PHE A 48 20.94 7.53 -11.89
CA PHE A 48 21.26 8.78 -11.19
C PHE A 48 20.15 9.83 -11.36
N ILE A 49 19.64 10.00 -12.59
CA ILE A 49 18.56 10.94 -12.88
C ILE A 49 17.27 10.51 -12.16
N GLN A 50 16.90 9.23 -12.23
CA GLN A 50 15.72 8.70 -11.55
C GLN A 50 15.78 8.95 -10.03
N GLN A 51 16.91 8.63 -9.40
CA GLN A 51 17.12 8.87 -7.98
C GLN A 51 17.04 10.36 -7.62
N LYS A 52 17.66 11.24 -8.41
CA LYS A 52 17.64 12.70 -8.15
C LYS A 52 16.27 13.34 -8.36
N LEU A 53 15.41 12.75 -9.20
CA LEU A 53 14.03 13.17 -9.39
C LEU A 53 13.05 12.51 -8.40
N GLY A 54 13.53 11.67 -7.49
CA GLY A 54 12.71 11.00 -6.49
C GLY A 54 11.90 9.80 -7.02
N GLY A 55 12.28 9.26 -8.18
CA GLY A 55 11.73 8.01 -8.68
C GLY A 55 12.28 6.80 -7.90
N PRO A 56 11.47 5.74 -7.71
CA PRO A 56 11.96 4.51 -7.10
C PRO A 56 13.06 3.88 -7.96
N THR A 57 14.10 3.38 -7.30
CA THR A 57 15.13 2.58 -7.94
C THR A 57 14.57 1.24 -8.39
N ILE A 58 15.26 0.58 -9.33
CA ILE A 58 14.90 -0.77 -9.78
C ILE A 58 14.83 -1.73 -8.58
N TYR A 59 15.81 -1.66 -7.68
CA TYR A 59 15.83 -2.47 -6.46
C TYR A 59 14.64 -2.21 -5.54
N GLU A 60 14.28 -0.94 -5.30
CA GLU A 60 13.11 -0.60 -4.48
C GLU A 60 11.80 -1.08 -5.13
N TYR A 61 11.71 -0.99 -6.45
CA TYR A 61 10.56 -1.48 -7.20
C TYR A 61 10.42 -3.01 -7.10
N GLU A 62 11.52 -3.74 -7.31
CA GLU A 62 11.56 -5.21 -7.17
C GLU A 62 11.23 -5.66 -5.75
N LYS A 63 11.80 -4.98 -4.74
CA LYS A 63 11.50 -5.24 -3.33
C LYS A 63 10.02 -5.03 -3.04
N LEU A 64 9.45 -3.91 -3.49
CA LEU A 64 8.03 -3.61 -3.29
C LEU A 64 7.14 -4.65 -3.98
N GLN A 65 7.51 -5.11 -5.17
CA GLN A 65 6.80 -6.15 -5.89
C GLN A 65 6.82 -7.50 -5.14
N ALA A 66 7.97 -7.86 -4.56
CA ALA A 66 8.09 -9.05 -3.72
C ALA A 66 7.21 -8.94 -2.47
N GLU A 67 7.21 -7.80 -1.78
CA GLU A 67 6.35 -7.57 -0.61
C GLU A 67 4.86 -7.68 -0.94
N ILE A 68 4.43 -7.14 -2.09
CA ILE A 68 3.05 -7.29 -2.57
C ILE A 68 2.71 -8.77 -2.78
N SER A 69 3.59 -9.53 -3.44
CA SER A 69 3.39 -10.96 -3.69
C SER A 69 3.30 -11.77 -2.40
N ASP A 70 4.18 -11.49 -1.43
CA ASP A 70 4.19 -12.15 -0.13
C ASP A 70 2.92 -11.84 0.66
N LEU A 71 2.47 -10.59 0.63
CA LEU A 71 1.26 -10.16 1.33
C LEU A 71 0.01 -10.78 0.71
N GLN A 72 -0.05 -10.89 -0.63
CA GLN A 72 -1.13 -11.59 -1.33
C GLN A 72 -1.17 -13.08 -0.97
N THR A 73 -0.01 -13.74 -0.90
CA THR A 73 0.09 -15.13 -0.46
C THR A 73 -0.48 -15.32 0.94
N LYS A 74 -0.03 -14.49 1.90
CA LYS A 74 -0.50 -14.52 3.29
C LYS A 74 -2.00 -14.22 3.41
N TYR A 75 -2.49 -13.26 2.64
CA TYR A 75 -3.91 -12.93 2.62
C TYR A 75 -4.76 -14.11 2.16
N ASN A 76 -4.37 -14.77 1.06
CA ASN A 76 -5.09 -15.92 0.53
C ASN A 76 -5.04 -17.13 1.49
N GLU A 77 -3.89 -17.37 2.13
CA GLU A 77 -3.77 -18.42 3.14
C GLU A 77 -4.69 -18.16 4.33
N LEU A 78 -4.71 -16.92 4.83
CA LEU A 78 -5.56 -16.53 5.94
C LEU A 78 -7.05 -16.61 5.57
N LEU A 79 -7.40 -16.21 4.35
CA LEU A 79 -8.76 -16.30 3.83
C LEU A 79 -9.23 -17.75 3.77
N CYS A 80 -8.40 -18.67 3.28
CA CYS A 80 -8.70 -20.10 3.26
C CYS A 80 -8.93 -20.65 4.68
N LYS A 81 -8.04 -20.33 5.62
CA LYS A 81 -8.19 -20.76 7.03
C LYS A 81 -9.47 -20.21 7.66
N HIS A 82 -9.82 -18.97 7.35
CA HIS A 82 -11.06 -18.36 7.83
C HIS A 82 -12.29 -19.07 7.25
N GLU A 83 -12.31 -19.35 5.95
CA GLU A 83 -13.39 -20.10 5.31
C GLU A 83 -13.56 -21.49 5.92
N ASP A 84 -12.47 -22.21 6.16
CA ASP A 84 -12.51 -23.56 6.74
C ASP A 84 -13.00 -23.53 8.20
N ALA A 85 -12.51 -22.59 9.02
CA ALA A 85 -12.99 -22.42 10.39
C ALA A 85 -14.48 -22.04 10.45
N CYS A 86 -14.97 -21.23 9.51
CA CYS A 86 -16.40 -20.90 9.41
C CYS A 86 -17.24 -22.14 9.08
N LYS A 87 -16.78 -23.00 8.15
CA LYS A 87 -17.47 -24.26 7.83
C LYS A 87 -17.52 -25.18 9.05
N GLU A 88 -16.40 -25.37 9.73
CA GLU A 88 -16.33 -26.21 10.94
C GLU A 88 -17.28 -25.72 12.04
N LEU A 89 -17.35 -24.40 12.26
CA LEU A 89 -18.29 -23.81 13.23
C LEU A 89 -19.76 -24.03 12.83
N GLU A 90 -20.08 -23.92 11.55
CA GLU A 90 -21.43 -24.20 11.04
C GLU A 90 -21.81 -25.68 11.22
N GLU A 91 -20.89 -26.60 10.92
CA GLU A 91 -21.07 -28.03 11.12
C GLU A 91 -21.31 -28.38 12.60
N LEU A 92 -20.48 -27.83 13.50
CA LEU A 92 -20.63 -28.02 14.95
C LEU A 92 -21.96 -27.47 15.46
N LYS A 93 -22.37 -26.29 15.00
CA LYS A 93 -23.66 -25.68 15.34
C LYS A 93 -24.83 -26.56 14.88
N ASN A 94 -24.75 -27.10 13.68
CA ASN A 94 -25.80 -27.97 13.12
C ASN A 94 -25.90 -29.30 13.88
N MET A 95 -24.77 -29.88 14.31
CA MET A 95 -24.76 -31.05 15.20
C MET A 95 -25.39 -30.73 16.56
N HIS A 96 -25.09 -29.57 17.16
CA HIS A 96 -25.66 -29.17 18.45
C HIS A 96 -27.17 -28.87 18.41
N SER A 97 -27.71 -28.44 17.26
CA SER A 97 -29.15 -28.28 17.07
C SER A 97 -29.94 -29.61 16.99
N SER A 98 -29.26 -30.75 16.80
CA SER A 98 -29.89 -32.08 16.70
C SER A 98 -30.01 -32.85 18.03
N VAL A 99 -29.41 -32.34 19.11
CA VAL A 99 -29.46 -32.96 20.45
C VAL A 99 -30.03 -31.96 21.46
N SER A 100 -31.34 -32.01 21.65
CA SER A 100 -31.99 -31.44 22.83
C SER A 100 -32.20 -32.54 23.87
N PRO A 101 -31.93 -32.26 25.17
CA PRO A 101 -32.83 -32.76 26.20
C PRO A 101 -33.40 -31.60 27.00
N SER A 102 -34.73 -31.51 26.96
CA SER A 102 -35.56 -31.00 28.05
C SER A 102 -35.08 -31.58 29.40
N THR A 103 -34.73 -30.72 30.36
CA THR A 103 -35.14 -30.88 31.76
C THR A 103 -35.29 -29.50 32.40
N LYS A 104 -36.38 -29.37 33.14
CA LYS A 104 -36.94 -28.16 33.72
C LYS A 104 -36.19 -27.69 34.98
N GLU A 105 -36.23 -26.37 35.18
CA GLU A 105 -36.40 -25.60 36.44
C GLU A 105 -35.56 -26.00 37.68
N THR A 106 -34.87 -25.03 38.29
CA THR A 106 -35.30 -24.35 39.54
C THR A 106 -34.44 -23.10 39.80
N ASN A 107 -35.13 -22.11 40.35
CA ASN A 107 -34.78 -20.76 40.77
C ASN A 107 -33.64 -20.68 41.83
N ASP A 108 -33.12 -19.45 41.97
CA ASP A 108 -32.68 -18.77 43.21
C ASP A 108 -31.23 -18.23 43.24
N GLY A 109 -31.13 -16.90 43.27
CA GLY A 109 -30.49 -16.21 44.41
C GLY A 109 -29.01 -15.81 44.35
N GLU A 110 -28.80 -14.55 43.96
CA GLU A 110 -27.84 -13.56 44.50
C GLU A 110 -26.36 -13.44 44.02
N PRO A 111 -25.84 -12.18 43.98
CA PRO A 111 -24.55 -11.81 43.40
C PRO A 111 -23.43 -11.57 44.46
N LEU A 112 -22.18 -11.86 44.10
CA LEU A 112 -20.98 -11.41 44.83
C LEU A 112 -19.99 -10.85 43.78
N LYS A 113 -19.93 -9.52 43.58
CA LYS A 113 -19.15 -8.49 44.32
C LYS A 113 -17.63 -8.70 44.23
N ASP A 114 -17.04 -7.87 43.38
CA ASP A 114 -15.76 -7.17 43.46
C ASP A 114 -14.58 -7.82 44.21
N GLU A 115 -13.47 -8.04 43.49
CA GLU A 115 -12.15 -7.76 44.05
C GLU A 115 -11.20 -7.23 42.96
N TYR A 116 -10.95 -5.91 43.00
CA TYR A 116 -9.88 -5.19 42.33
C TYR A 116 -8.68 -5.10 43.27
N VAL A 117 -7.61 -5.88 43.05
CA VAL A 117 -6.27 -5.70 43.68
C VAL A 117 -5.27 -6.55 42.84
N GLU A 118 -4.07 -6.18 42.39
CA GLU A 118 -3.18 -5.05 42.57
C GLU A 118 -2.20 -4.94 41.39
N LYS A 119 -1.66 -3.73 41.25
CA LYS A 119 -0.49 -3.34 40.47
C LYS A 119 0.73 -4.21 40.81
N ASN A 120 1.62 -4.41 39.84
CA ASN A 120 3.09 -4.51 40.05
C ASN A 120 3.77 -4.12 38.73
N SER A 121 4.20 -2.86 38.64
CA SER A 121 5.60 -2.37 38.68
C SER A 121 6.24 -2.30 37.29
#